data_AF-A0A528B612-F1
#
_entry.id   AF-A0A528B612-F1
#
_cell.length_a   1.000
_cell.length_b   1.000
_cell.length_c   1.000
_cell.angle_alpha   90.00
_cell.angle_beta   90.00
_cell.angle_gamma   90.00
#
_symmetry.space_group_name_H-M   'P 1'
#
loop_
_entity.id
_entity.type
_entity.pdbx_description
1 polymer ?
#
loop_
_entity_poly.entity_id
_entity_poly.type
_entity_poly.pdbx_seq_one_letter_code
_entity_poly.pdbx_strand_id
1 'polypeptide(L)'
;SSGVFYKDGLQLKESNFTLFTALDSYGAERYEILRGPASVLYGQASPGGIINYVSKRPTEENLREVELGAGSFDRYEGKFDFSGAVNADKSLLFRLTGAAHTGDTQTDFVEDDRIFIAPALTWQPDADTSLTILANYQRDRSGWAMQYLPAYGTIRPGKDGKYLPN
;
A
#
# COMPACT_ATOMS: atom_id res chain seq x y z
N SER A 1 -13.97 -3.60 16.50
CA SER A 1 -12.51 -3.71 16.64
C SER A 1 -11.95 -2.30 16.70
N SER A 2 -11.18 -1.94 17.73
CA SER A 2 -10.58 -0.60 17.84
C SER A 2 -9.44 -0.47 16.83
N GLY A 3 -9.56 0.49 15.90
CA GLY A 3 -8.62 0.66 14.79
C GLY A 3 -7.22 1.02 15.28
N VAL A 4 -6.29 0.08 15.08
CA VAL A 4 -4.85 0.22 15.41
C VAL A 4 -4.10 1.03 14.35
N PHE A 5 -4.70 1.19 13.16
CA PHE A 5 -4.05 1.75 11.98
C PHE A 5 -4.43 3.21 11.71
N TYR A 6 -3.40 4.01 11.44
CA TYR A 6 -3.49 5.41 11.08
C TYR A 6 -2.73 5.66 9.79
N LYS A 7 -3.18 6.66 9.03
CA LYS A 7 -2.47 7.22 7.88
C LYS A 7 -2.37 8.71 8.04
N ASP A 8 -1.14 9.24 8.05
CA ASP A 8 -0.85 10.65 8.25
C ASP A 8 -1.54 11.23 9.50
N GLY A 9 -1.63 10.42 10.57
CA GLY A 9 -2.27 10.79 11.84
C GLY A 9 -3.81 10.64 11.88
N LEU A 10 -4.45 10.27 10.77
CA LEU A 10 -5.89 10.02 10.71
C LEU A 10 -6.19 8.53 10.84
N GLN A 11 -7.18 8.18 11.66
CA GLN A 11 -7.57 6.78 11.84
C GLN A 11 -8.14 6.21 10.55
N LEU A 12 -7.57 5.10 10.07
CA LEU A 12 -8.16 4.32 8.99
C LEU A 12 -9.32 3.50 9.56
N LYS A 13 -10.54 3.99 9.39
CA LYS A 13 -11.75 3.27 9.80
C LYS A 13 -11.92 2.02 8.92
N GLU A 14 -11.90 0.86 9.54
CA GLU A 14 -11.80 -0.46 8.89
C GLU A 14 -12.92 -0.78 7.89
N SER A 15 -12.57 -1.62 6.92
CA SER A 15 -13.29 -2.88 6.70
C SER A 15 -12.29 -4.03 6.66
N ASN A 16 -12.11 -4.71 7.80
CA ASN A 16 -11.43 -5.99 8.00
C ASN A 16 -9.89 -6.08 7.81
N PHE A 17 -9.34 -7.15 8.39
CA PHE A 17 -7.96 -7.62 8.65
C PHE A 17 -6.90 -7.46 7.53
N THR A 18 -7.25 -6.90 6.37
CA THR A 18 -6.43 -6.86 5.15
C THR A 18 -5.59 -5.57 5.02
N LEU A 19 -5.52 -4.71 6.05
CA LEU A 19 -5.00 -3.33 5.88
C LEU A 19 -3.47 -3.22 5.73
N PHE A 20 -2.68 -4.16 6.26
CA PHE A 20 -1.23 -4.16 6.00
C PHE A 20 -0.91 -4.54 4.56
N THR A 21 -1.72 -5.38 3.93
CA THR A 21 -1.66 -5.60 2.49
C THR A 21 -2.34 -4.47 1.73
N ALA A 22 -3.31 -3.73 2.30
CA ALA A 22 -4.07 -2.71 1.56
C ALA A 22 -3.33 -1.39 1.30
N LEU A 23 -2.20 -1.08 1.94
CA LEU A 23 -1.41 0.10 1.60
C LEU A 23 -0.08 -0.30 1.00
N ASP A 24 0.22 0.25 -0.17
CA ASP A 24 1.52 0.05 -0.80
C ASP A 24 2.66 0.63 0.05
N SER A 25 3.67 -0.20 0.33
CA SER A 25 4.83 0.17 1.14
C SER A 25 5.74 1.17 0.44
N TYR A 26 5.78 1.16 -0.90
CA TYR A 26 6.57 2.12 -1.66
C TYR A 26 6.01 3.55 -1.57
N GLY A 27 4.72 3.69 -1.26
CA GLY A 27 4.11 5.00 -0.95
C GLY A 27 4.46 5.53 0.45
N ALA A 28 5.03 4.69 1.32
CA ALA A 28 5.35 5.07 2.70
C ALA A 28 6.72 5.75 2.74
N GLU A 29 6.79 6.89 3.42
CA GLU A 29 8.07 7.47 3.85
C GLU A 29 8.60 6.68 5.06
N ARG A 30 7.71 6.33 5.98
CA ARG A 30 8.01 5.52 7.17
C ARG A 30 6.76 4.96 7.83
N TYR A 31 6.97 4.02 8.74
CA TYR A 31 5.96 3.52 9.67
C TYR A 31 6.37 3.91 11.10
N GLU A 32 5.46 4.55 11.84
CA GLU A 32 5.68 4.92 13.24
C GLU A 32 4.87 3.98 14.15
N ILE A 33 5.53 3.41 15.17
CA ILE A 33 4.91 2.48 16.11
C ILE A 33 4.93 3.11 17.49
N LEU A 34 3.74 3.39 18.03
CA LEU A 34 3.57 3.87 19.39
C LEU A 34 3.06 2.72 20.25
N ARG A 35 3.83 2.35 21.28
CA ARG A 35 3.51 1.24 22.18
C ARG A 35 2.82 1.77 23.44
N GLY A 36 1.75 1.10 23.86
CA GLY A 36 0.99 1.44 25.08
C GLY A 36 -0.16 2.42 24.83
N PRO A 37 -0.83 2.89 25.90
CA PRO A 37 -2.06 3.67 25.79
C PRO A 37 -1.84 5.02 25.07
N ALA A 38 -2.18 5.09 23.79
CA ALA A 38 -2.10 6.31 22.97
C ALA A 38 -3.38 7.17 23.03
N SER A 39 -4.31 6.84 23.95
CA SER A 39 -5.68 7.35 23.96
C SER A 39 -5.79 8.87 24.19
N VAL A 40 -4.78 9.46 24.83
CA VAL A 40 -4.75 10.90 25.14
C VAL A 40 -4.63 11.76 23.88
N LEU A 41 -3.91 11.29 22.85
CA LEU A 41 -3.66 12.03 21.61
C LEU A 41 -4.52 11.56 20.44
N TYR A 42 -4.88 10.27 20.40
CA TYR A 42 -5.56 9.65 19.26
C TYR A 42 -6.99 9.18 19.57
N GLY A 43 -7.54 9.55 20.73
CA GLY A 43 -8.91 9.21 21.12
C GLY A 43 -9.07 7.73 21.45
N GLN A 44 -10.07 7.06 20.87
CA GLN A 44 -10.36 5.65 21.18
C GLN A 44 -9.33 4.71 20.52
N ALA A 45 -8.10 4.72 21.04
CA ALA A 45 -6.99 3.87 20.59
C ALA A 45 -6.98 2.51 21.33
N SER A 46 -6.44 1.48 20.67
CA SER A 46 -6.26 0.15 21.29
C SER A 46 -5.26 0.23 22.45
N PRO A 47 -5.43 -0.51 23.56
CA PRO A 47 -4.46 -0.57 24.65
C PRO A 47 -3.07 -1.04 24.23
N GLY A 48 -2.99 -1.79 23.12
CA GLY A 48 -1.72 -2.26 22.53
C GLY A 48 -0.90 -1.17 21.83
N GLY A 49 -1.49 0.01 21.59
CA GLY A 49 -0.86 1.11 20.86
C GLY A 49 -1.41 1.29 19.45
N ILE A 50 -0.68 2.06 18.63
CA ILE A 50 -1.05 2.41 17.26
C ILE A 50 0.12 2.27 16.28
N ILE A 51 -0.21 2.07 15.01
CA ILE A 51 0.73 2.06 13.88
C ILE A 51 0.29 3.16 12.90
N ASN A 52 1.18 4.09 12.60
CA ASN A 52 0.94 5.21 11.69
C ASN A 52 1.77 5.06 10.42
N TYR A 53 1.09 4.94 9.28
CA TYR A 53 1.66 5.04 7.94
C TYR A 53 1.86 6.52 7.61
N VAL A 54 3.10 6.93 7.36
CA VAL A 54 3.39 8.30 6.93
C VAL A 54 3.63 8.30 5.43
N SER A 55 2.78 9.01 4.68
CA SER A 55 2.91 9.10 3.23
C SER A 55 4.15 9.90 2.85
N LYS A 56 4.78 9.51 1.73
CA LYS A 56 5.80 10.31 1.05
C LYS A 56 5.31 11.74 0.79
N ARG A 57 6.17 12.72 1.04
CA ARG A 57 5.86 14.16 0.86
C ARG A 57 6.76 14.82 -0.17
N PRO A 58 6.30 15.91 -0.83
CA PRO A 58 7.14 16.68 -1.74
C PRO A 58 8.48 17.11 -1.13
N THR A 59 9.54 17.02 -1.92
CA THR A 59 10.89 17.47 -1.57
C THR A 59 11.21 18.77 -2.30
N GLU A 60 12.04 19.62 -1.70
CA GLU A 60 12.55 20.81 -2.39
C GLU A 60 13.59 20.45 -3.45
N GLU A 61 14.45 19.48 -3.14
CA GLU A 61 15.43 18.95 -4.08
C GLU A 61 14.75 18.03 -5.08
N ASN A 62 15.27 18.01 -6.31
CA ASN A 62 14.75 17.16 -7.35
C ASN A 62 15.05 15.68 -7.04
N LEU A 63 13.99 14.90 -6.85
CA LEU A 63 14.03 13.44 -6.75
C LEU A 63 13.54 12.85 -8.08
N ARG A 64 14.30 11.90 -8.63
CA ARG A 64 13.94 11.15 -9.84
C ARG A 64 14.40 9.71 -9.69
N GLU A 65 13.47 8.84 -9.33
CA GLU A 65 13.72 7.41 -9.14
C GLU A 65 12.83 6.59 -10.07
N VAL A 66 13.42 5.54 -10.64
CA VAL A 66 12.71 4.49 -11.37
C VAL A 66 13.35 3.16 -10.98
N GLU A 67 12.53 2.22 -10.56
CA GLU A 67 12.94 0.86 -10.21
C GLU A 67 12.17 -0.14 -11.08
N LEU A 68 12.88 -1.17 -11.54
CA LEU A 68 12.30 -2.30 -12.26
C LEU A 68 12.76 -3.59 -11.58
N GLY A 69 11.86 -4.54 -11.44
CA GLY A 69 12.14 -5.82 -10.79
C GLY A 69 11.47 -6.98 -11.52
N ALA A 70 12.09 -8.15 -11.41
CA ALA A 70 11.52 -9.42 -11.80
C ALA A 70 11.86 -10.47 -10.75
N GLY A 71 10.99 -11.46 -10.54
CA GLY A 71 11.15 -12.45 -9.49
C GLY A 71 10.43 -13.77 -9.77
N SER A 72 10.39 -14.63 -8.75
CA SER A 72 9.67 -15.91 -8.80
C SER A 72 8.18 -15.70 -9.06
N PHE A 73 7.51 -16.76 -9.56
CA PHE A 73 6.07 -16.76 -9.88
C PHE A 73 5.70 -15.73 -10.96
N ASP A 74 6.55 -15.60 -11.98
CA ASP A 74 6.38 -14.64 -13.07
C ASP A 74 6.10 -13.21 -12.58
N ARG A 75 6.71 -12.83 -11.45
CA ARG A 75 6.55 -11.51 -10.87
C ARG A 75 7.34 -10.48 -11.66
N TYR A 76 6.67 -9.43 -12.11
CA TYR A 76 7.26 -8.25 -12.72
C TYR A 76 6.76 -7.00 -12.00
N GLU A 77 7.68 -6.10 -11.65
CA GLU A 77 7.34 -4.86 -10.95
C GLU A 77 8.05 -3.64 -11.55
N GLY A 78 7.36 -2.51 -11.50
CA GLY A 78 7.90 -1.22 -11.87
C GLY A 78 7.45 -0.17 -10.87
N LYS A 79 8.36 0.69 -10.47
CA LYS A 79 8.12 1.77 -9.52
C LYS A 79 8.76 3.05 -10.01
N PHE A 80 8.19 4.17 -9.62
CA PHE A 80 8.77 5.47 -9.88
C PHE A 80 8.43 6.47 -8.77
N ASP A 81 9.33 7.41 -8.54
CA ASP A 81 9.15 8.48 -7.58
C ASP A 81 9.80 9.76 -8.10
N PHE A 82 8.95 10.75 -8.41
CA PHE A 82 9.40 12.05 -8.90
C PHE A 82 8.95 13.14 -7.95
N SER A 83 9.87 13.99 -7.52
CA SER A 83 9.55 15.11 -6.64
C SER A 83 10.46 16.31 -6.91
N GLY A 84 10.01 17.49 -6.50
CA GLY A 84 10.79 18.72 -6.61
C GLY A 84 9.92 19.97 -6.54
N ALA A 85 10.58 21.12 -6.66
CA ALA A 85 9.91 22.41 -6.80
C ALA A 85 9.35 22.60 -8.23
N VAL A 86 8.13 23.14 -8.31
CA VAL A 86 7.45 23.50 -9.55
C VAL A 86 7.83 24.92 -10.01
N ASN A 87 8.24 25.78 -9.06
CA ASN A 87 8.61 27.18 -9.27
C ASN A 87 9.97 27.54 -8.63
N ALA A 88 10.56 28.63 -9.09
CA ALA A 88 11.93 29.03 -8.74
C ALA A 88 12.09 29.44 -7.26
N ASP A 89 11.06 30.04 -6.67
CA ASP A 89 10.96 30.41 -5.27
C ASP A 89 10.59 29.24 -4.35
N LYS A 90 10.37 28.04 -4.90
CA LYS A 90 10.03 26.80 -4.18
C LYS A 90 8.79 26.91 -3.28
N SER A 91 7.89 27.84 -3.57
CA SER A 91 6.62 27.97 -2.85
C SER A 91 5.59 26.91 -3.26
N LEU A 92 5.83 26.17 -4.35
CA LEU A 92 5.01 25.06 -4.80
C LEU A 92 5.87 23.83 -5.10
N LEU A 93 5.62 22.73 -4.39
CA LEU A 93 6.34 21.47 -4.51
C LEU A 93 5.39 20.35 -4.92
N PHE A 94 5.87 19.40 -5.72
CA PHE A 94 5.09 18.22 -6.11
C PHE A 94 5.81 16.93 -5.75
N ARG A 95 5.04 15.84 -5.61
CA ARG A 95 5.54 14.47 -5.66
C ARG A 95 4.55 13.59 -6.40
N LEU A 96 5.07 12.70 -7.24
CA LEU A 96 4.29 11.66 -7.88
C LEU A 96 5.01 10.34 -7.67
N THR A 97 4.44 9.51 -6.80
CA THR A 97 4.94 8.16 -6.51
C THR A 97 3.98 7.15 -7.13
N GLY A 98 4.53 6.14 -7.80
CA GLY A 98 3.73 5.07 -8.38
C GLY A 98 4.44 3.72 -8.28
N ALA A 99 3.65 2.67 -8.16
CA ALA A 99 4.12 1.29 -8.19
C ALA A 99 3.08 0.44 -8.92
N ALA A 100 3.55 -0.51 -9.71
CA ALA A 100 2.72 -1.53 -10.31
C ALA A 100 3.48 -2.85 -10.29
N HIS A 101 2.77 -3.92 -9.99
CA HIS A 101 3.31 -5.27 -10.12
C HIS A 101 2.24 -6.22 -10.64
N THR A 102 2.72 -7.28 -11.28
CA THR A 102 1.92 -8.41 -11.72
C THR A 102 2.68 -9.70 -11.45
N GLY A 103 1.96 -10.80 -11.30
CA GLY A 103 2.52 -12.13 -11.14
C GLY A 103 1.56 -13.07 -10.42
N ASP A 104 2.03 -14.29 -10.23
CA ASP A 104 1.33 -15.32 -9.49
C ASP A 104 1.84 -15.39 -8.04
N THR A 105 1.16 -16.19 -7.23
CA THR A 105 1.59 -16.51 -5.86
C THR A 105 2.14 -17.95 -5.80
N GLN A 106 2.57 -18.36 -4.60
CA GLN A 106 2.92 -19.75 -4.32
C GLN A 106 1.75 -20.75 -4.45
N THR A 107 0.51 -20.27 -4.56
CA THR A 107 -0.68 -21.08 -4.73
C THR A 107 -1.10 -21.03 -6.20
N ASP A 108 -1.33 -22.20 -6.79
CA ASP A 108 -1.75 -22.32 -8.19
C ASP A 108 -3.02 -21.50 -8.46
N PHE A 109 -3.08 -20.85 -9.62
CA PHE A 109 -4.21 -20.04 -10.10
C PHE A 109 -4.59 -18.86 -9.18
N VAL A 110 -3.64 -18.33 -8.42
CA VAL A 110 -3.82 -17.14 -7.57
C VAL A 110 -2.86 -16.05 -8.02
N GLU A 111 -3.42 -15.02 -8.65
CA GLU A 111 -2.73 -13.80 -9.09
C GLU A 111 -2.47 -12.84 -7.91
N ASP A 112 -1.42 -12.01 -8.03
CA ASP A 112 -1.09 -10.87 -7.18
C ASP A 112 -0.74 -9.67 -8.07
N ASP A 113 -1.76 -8.94 -8.51
CA ASP A 113 -1.58 -7.72 -9.28
C ASP A 113 -1.96 -6.48 -8.47
N ARG A 114 -1.15 -5.43 -8.63
CA ARG A 114 -1.42 -4.11 -8.03
C ARG A 114 -1.11 -2.99 -8.98
N ILE A 115 -1.93 -1.94 -8.89
CA ILE A 115 -1.59 -0.61 -9.37
C ILE A 115 -1.78 0.38 -8.21
N PHE A 116 -0.75 1.18 -7.96
CA PHE A 116 -0.72 2.23 -6.95
C PHE A 116 -0.20 3.53 -7.55
N ILE A 117 -0.86 4.65 -7.23
CA ILE A 117 -0.39 5.99 -7.54
C ILE A 117 -0.76 6.96 -6.42
N ALA A 118 0.19 7.81 -6.03
CA ALA A 118 0.02 8.81 -4.99
C ALA A 118 0.57 10.16 -5.44
N PRO A 119 -0.28 11.06 -5.98
CA PRO A 119 0.08 12.44 -6.20
C PRO A 119 0.01 13.23 -4.88
N ALA A 120 1.03 14.07 -4.65
CA ALA A 120 1.09 15.00 -3.55
C ALA A 120 1.52 16.39 -4.03
N LEU A 121 0.97 17.42 -3.40
CA LEU A 121 1.27 18.81 -3.69
C LEU A 121 1.42 19.56 -2.36
N THR A 122 2.49 20.32 -2.20
CA THR A 122 2.70 21.21 -1.06
C THR A 122 2.77 22.65 -1.57
N TRP A 123 1.89 23.49 -1.05
CA TRP A 123 1.92 24.94 -1.26
C TRP A 123 2.36 25.62 0.03
N GLN A 124 3.47 26.34 -0.04
CA GLN A 124 4.12 27.04 1.07
C GLN A 124 4.41 28.49 0.64
N PRO A 125 3.42 29.40 0.72
CA PRO A 125 3.59 30.77 0.22
C PRO A 125 4.60 31.59 1.02
N ASP A 126 4.83 31.24 2.29
CA ASP A 126 5.75 31.91 3.20
C ASP A 126 6.26 30.91 4.27
N ALA A 127 7.09 31.39 5.20
CA ALA A 127 7.70 30.56 6.24
C ALA A 127 6.72 30.09 7.33
N ASP A 128 5.55 30.72 7.46
CA ASP A 128 4.59 30.47 8.53
C ASP A 128 3.40 29.64 8.06
N THR A 129 3.23 29.47 6.74
CA THR A 129 2.06 28.82 6.13
C THR A 129 2.47 27.68 5.21
N SER A 130 1.90 26.50 5.42
CA SER A 130 2.03 25.37 4.49
C SER A 130 0.72 24.57 4.41
N LEU A 131 0.32 24.24 3.18
CA LEU A 131 -0.80 23.36 2.86
C LEU A 131 -0.28 22.19 2.03
N THR A 132 -0.46 20.96 2.53
CA THR A 132 -0.12 19.75 1.78
C THR A 132 -1.38 18.98 1.43
N ILE A 133 -1.56 18.70 0.15
CA ILE A 133 -2.61 17.84 -0.39
C ILE A 133 -1.99 16.48 -0.67
N LEU A 134 -2.53 15.45 -0.04
CA LEU A 134 -2.12 14.05 -0.23
C LEU A 134 -3.29 13.28 -0.83
N ALA A 135 -3.07 12.65 -1.98
CA ALA A 135 -4.03 11.75 -2.60
C ALA A 135 -3.35 10.41 -2.90
N ASN A 136 -4.16 9.36 -2.91
CA ASN A 136 -3.70 8.03 -3.32
C ASN A 136 -4.85 7.28 -3.98
N TYR A 137 -4.49 6.46 -4.96
CA TYR A 137 -5.35 5.48 -5.59
C TYR A 137 -4.60 4.16 -5.62
N GLN A 138 -5.26 3.11 -5.16
CA GLN A 138 -4.76 1.75 -5.22
C GLN A 138 -5.85 0.83 -5.73
N ARG A 139 -5.47 -0.10 -6.59
CA ARG A 139 -6.31 -1.19 -7.04
C ARG A 139 -5.52 -2.49 -6.96
N ASP A 140 -6.06 -3.42 -6.21
CA ASP A 140 -5.57 -4.79 -6.10
C ASP A 140 -6.47 -5.72 -6.90
N ARG A 141 -5.86 -6.61 -7.69
CA ARG A 141 -6.51 -7.78 -8.24
C ARG A 141 -5.72 -8.99 -7.75
N SER A 142 -6.30 -9.70 -6.81
CA SER A 142 -5.71 -10.93 -6.29
C SER A 142 -6.73 -12.06 -6.21
N GLY A 143 -6.24 -13.28 -6.41
CA GLY A 143 -7.02 -14.49 -6.17
C GLY A 143 -7.17 -14.78 -4.68
N TRP A 144 -8.23 -15.50 -4.30
CA TRP A 144 -8.37 -15.98 -2.93
C TRP A 144 -7.46 -17.20 -2.72
N ALA A 145 -6.43 -17.06 -1.89
CA ALA A 145 -5.46 -18.12 -1.61
C ALA A 145 -6.04 -19.33 -0.83
N MET A 146 -7.28 -19.23 -0.33
CA MET A 146 -8.00 -20.38 0.24
C MET A 146 -8.67 -21.20 -0.88
N GLN A 147 -7.88 -21.69 -1.83
CA GLN A 147 -8.36 -22.71 -2.76
C GLN A 147 -8.34 -24.07 -2.04
N TYR A 148 -9.41 -24.39 -1.33
CA TYR A 148 -9.65 -25.78 -0.95
C TYR A 148 -10.03 -26.52 -2.23
N LEU A 149 -9.09 -27.26 -2.80
CA LEU A 149 -9.48 -28.21 -3.84
C LEU A 149 -10.40 -29.27 -3.20
N PRO A 150 -11.57 -29.55 -3.78
CA PRO A 150 -12.48 -30.55 -3.23
C PRO A 150 -11.77 -31.91 -3.19
N ALA A 151 -11.94 -32.66 -2.09
CA ALA A 151 -11.33 -33.98 -1.92
C ALA A 151 -11.71 -34.93 -3.08
N TYR A 152 -12.93 -34.79 -3.61
CA TYR A 152 -13.36 -35.42 -4.85
C TYR A 152 -12.86 -34.60 -6.04
N GLY A 153 -12.04 -35.23 -6.87
CA GLY A 153 -11.30 -34.60 -7.97
C GLY A 153 -9.79 -34.45 -7.68
N THR A 154 -9.33 -34.56 -6.43
CA THR A 154 -7.89 -34.45 -6.10
C THR A 154 -7.28 -35.67 -5.42
N ILE A 155 -7.86 -36.11 -4.30
CA ILE A 155 -7.40 -37.30 -3.55
C ILE A 155 -8.36 -38.49 -3.71
N ARG A 156 -9.62 -38.22 -4.04
CA ARG A 156 -10.66 -39.19 -4.39
C ARG A 156 -11.11 -38.92 -5.82
N PRO A 157 -11.40 -39.94 -6.63
CA PRO A 157 -11.90 -39.72 -7.99
C PRO A 157 -13.24 -38.96 -7.97
N GLY A 158 -13.48 -38.10 -8.97
CA GLY A 158 -14.77 -37.44 -9.20
C GLY A 158 -15.89 -38.44 -9.49
N LYS A 159 -17.15 -37.97 -9.60
CA LYS A 159 -18.31 -38.83 -9.91
C LYS A 159 -18.18 -39.56 -11.26
N ASP A 160 -17.34 -39.04 -12.13
CA ASP A 160 -16.94 -39.54 -13.45
C ASP A 160 -15.64 -40.38 -13.41
N GLY A 161 -15.09 -40.65 -12.23
CA GLY A 161 -13.89 -41.47 -12.04
C GLY A 161 -12.57 -40.74 -12.28
N LYS A 162 -12.60 -39.45 -12.63
CA LYS A 162 -11.41 -38.69 -13.04
C LYS A 162 -10.92 -37.77 -11.93
N TYR A 163 -9.61 -37.52 -11.94
CA TYR A 163 -9.01 -36.44 -11.18
C TYR A 163 -9.04 -35.17 -12.02
N LEU A 164 -9.10 -34.02 -11.36
CA LEU A 164 -8.92 -32.72 -11.97
C LEU A 164 -7.53 -32.69 -12.63
N PRO A 165 -7.41 -32.14 -13.85
CA PRO A 165 -6.09 -31.94 -14.44
C PRO A 165 -5.27 -31.01 -13.53
N ASN A 166 -4.01 -31.38 -13.34
CA ASN A 166 -3.01 -30.52 -12.68
C ASN A 166 -2.78 -29.26 -13.51
#